data_AF-A0A9W6JFB5-F1
#
_entry.id   AF-A0A9W6JFB5-F1
#
_cell.length_a   1.000
_cell.length_b   1.000
_cell.length_c   1.000
_cell.angle_alpha   90.00
_cell.angle_beta   90.00
_cell.angle_gamma   90.00
#
_symmetry.space_group_name_H-M   'P 1'
#
loop_
_entity.id
_entity.type
_entity.pdbx_description
1 polymer ?
#
loop_
_entity_poly.entity_id
_entity_poly.type
_entity_poly.pdbx_seq_one_letter_code
_entity_poly.pdbx_strand_id
1 'polypeptide(L)'
;MRAAAVGAAVLALALGTSSPARALNEDVMRNVLSSVFLAQNFTAVCVKVDPDFARETGGKDGDASKVIAHMKDEILATMSREEAAQIVVSAAGAARAVGLGMIRSLSGGSVEEQTDRVRTLCEGTAKPLVKGLVENHDERHEFFEQMLKDARQGRG
;
A
#
# COMPACT_ATOMS: atom_id res chain seq x y z
N MET A 1 24.89 -67.68 29.26
CA MET A 1 24.99 -67.22 27.86
C MET A 1 23.61 -66.76 27.41
N ARG A 2 23.54 -65.58 26.77
CA ARG A 2 22.42 -65.03 25.95
C ARG A 2 21.13 -64.63 26.69
N ALA A 3 20.47 -63.52 26.41
CA ALA A 3 20.78 -62.31 25.64
C ALA A 3 19.72 -61.27 26.07
N ALA A 4 20.12 -60.02 26.30
CA ALA A 4 19.22 -58.91 26.53
C ALA A 4 18.56 -58.51 25.20
N ALA A 5 17.23 -58.49 25.12
CA ALA A 5 16.49 -57.90 24.01
C ALA A 5 16.08 -56.48 24.38
N VAL A 6 16.88 -55.51 23.91
CA VAL A 6 16.60 -54.08 24.02
C VAL A 6 15.46 -53.76 23.05
N GLY A 7 14.27 -53.44 23.59
CA GLY A 7 13.15 -52.95 22.80
C GLY A 7 13.45 -51.54 22.29
N ALA A 8 13.59 -51.41 20.97
CA ALA A 8 13.81 -50.13 20.30
C ALA A 8 12.54 -49.27 20.34
N ALA A 9 12.58 -48.17 21.08
CA ALA A 9 11.58 -47.11 20.99
C ALA A 9 11.88 -46.25 19.75
N VAL A 10 11.07 -46.40 18.70
CA VAL A 10 11.11 -45.53 17.52
C VAL A 10 10.30 -44.27 17.85
N LEU A 11 10.99 -43.20 18.29
CA LEU A 11 10.41 -41.86 18.28
C LEU A 11 10.32 -41.38 16.82
N ALA A 12 9.13 -41.44 16.24
CA ALA A 12 8.84 -40.75 15.00
C ALA A 12 8.85 -39.24 15.25
N LEU A 13 9.98 -38.60 14.98
CA LEU A 13 10.09 -37.15 14.89
C LEU A 13 9.19 -36.66 13.77
N ALA A 14 8.08 -36.01 14.13
CA ALA A 14 7.27 -35.24 13.20
C ALA A 14 8.14 -34.10 12.64
N LEU A 15 8.75 -34.35 11.48
CA LEU A 15 9.36 -33.31 10.65
C LEU A 15 8.23 -32.40 10.18
N GLY A 16 7.94 -31.38 10.99
CA GLY A 16 7.16 -30.23 10.53
C GLY A 16 7.86 -29.71 9.28
N THR A 17 7.18 -29.81 8.14
CA THR A 17 7.62 -29.17 6.91
C THR A 17 7.51 -27.67 7.14
N SER A 18 8.54 -27.06 7.70
CA SER A 18 8.70 -25.62 7.68
C SER A 18 8.78 -25.24 6.21
N SER A 19 7.68 -24.75 5.65
CA SER A 19 7.72 -24.04 4.37
C SER A 19 8.86 -23.02 4.48
N PRO A 20 9.78 -22.95 3.52
CA PRO A 20 10.85 -21.96 3.57
C PRO A 20 10.18 -20.59 3.73
N ALA A 21 10.53 -19.89 4.81
CA ALA A 21 10.09 -18.52 5.03
C ALA A 21 10.53 -17.73 3.80
N ARG A 22 9.58 -17.36 2.96
CA ARG A 22 9.85 -16.51 1.80
C ARG A 22 10.12 -15.12 2.35
N ALA A 23 11.29 -14.58 2.07
CA ALA A 23 11.64 -13.23 2.51
C ALA A 23 10.76 -12.25 1.71
N LEU A 24 9.69 -11.73 2.31
CA LEU A 24 8.93 -10.64 1.72
C LEU A 24 9.84 -9.42 1.57
N ASN A 25 9.87 -8.80 0.39
CA ASN A 25 10.53 -7.49 0.22
C ASN A 25 9.60 -6.41 0.80
N GLU A 26 9.69 -6.23 2.12
CA GLU A 26 8.84 -5.31 2.87
C GLU A 26 9.01 -3.86 2.40
N ASP A 27 10.21 -3.44 1.98
CA ASP A 27 10.47 -2.07 1.55
C ASP A 27 9.73 -1.72 0.26
N VAL A 28 9.73 -2.61 -0.74
CA VAL A 28 8.95 -2.42 -1.96
C VAL A 28 7.46 -2.31 -1.63
N MET A 29 6.94 -3.23 -0.81
CA MET A 29 5.52 -3.23 -0.45
C MET A 29 5.13 -1.98 0.33
N ARG A 30 5.98 -1.53 1.27
CA ARG A 30 5.78 -0.28 2.02
C ARG A 30 5.79 0.94 1.11
N ASN A 31 6.73 1.03 0.17
CA ASN A 31 6.84 2.18 -0.74
C ASN A 31 5.64 2.28 -1.68
N VAL A 32 5.23 1.16 -2.29
CA VAL A 32 4.05 1.11 -3.15
C VAL A 32 2.81 1.51 -2.36
N LEU A 33 2.60 0.88 -1.20
CA LEU A 33 1.42 1.14 -0.38
C LEU A 33 1.41 2.57 0.21
N SER A 34 2.57 3.15 0.48
CA SER A 34 2.69 4.55 0.94
C SER A 34 2.19 5.53 -0.13
N SER A 35 2.55 5.30 -1.39
CA SER A 35 2.06 6.12 -2.51
C SER A 35 0.54 6.01 -2.67
N VAL A 36 0.01 4.79 -2.51
CA VAL A 36 -1.45 4.55 -2.57
C VAL A 36 -2.17 5.23 -1.40
N PHE A 37 -1.64 5.17 -0.18
CA PHE A 37 -2.20 5.90 0.96
C PHE A 37 -2.11 7.42 0.81
N LEU A 38 -1.02 7.94 0.23
CA LEU A 38 -0.89 9.37 -0.04
C LEU A 38 -1.95 9.83 -1.03
N ALA A 39 -2.13 9.10 -2.14
CA ALA A 39 -3.19 9.36 -3.11
C ALA A 39 -4.59 9.27 -2.47
N GLN A 40 -4.82 8.30 -1.56
CA GLN A 40 -6.07 8.20 -0.81
C GLN A 40 -6.32 9.46 0.04
N ASN A 41 -5.32 9.93 0.77
CA ASN A 41 -5.43 11.12 1.61
C ASN A 41 -5.71 12.38 0.78
N PHE A 42 -5.01 12.53 -0.35
CA PHE A 42 -5.24 13.64 -1.27
C PHE A 42 -6.64 13.61 -1.86
N THR A 43 -7.09 12.46 -2.34
CA THR A 43 -8.45 12.31 -2.85
C THR A 43 -9.47 12.71 -1.79
N ALA A 44 -9.32 12.24 -0.55
CA ALA A 44 -10.23 12.56 0.55
C ALA A 44 -10.28 14.05 0.91
N VAL A 45 -9.15 14.77 0.80
CA VAL A 45 -9.10 16.22 1.04
C VAL A 45 -9.64 16.99 -0.16
N CYS A 46 -9.22 16.65 -1.37
CA CYS A 46 -9.51 17.45 -2.56
C CYS A 46 -10.97 17.36 -3.01
N VAL A 47 -11.66 16.26 -2.75
CA VAL A 47 -13.12 16.18 -2.97
C VAL A 47 -13.93 17.18 -2.13
N LYS A 48 -13.34 17.76 -1.08
CA LYS A 48 -14.00 18.78 -0.25
C LYS A 48 -13.95 20.17 -0.87
N VAL A 49 -12.97 20.44 -1.74
CA VAL A 49 -12.82 21.73 -2.44
C VAL A 49 -13.23 21.67 -3.89
N ASP A 50 -13.13 20.49 -4.51
CA ASP A 50 -13.56 20.18 -5.87
C ASP A 50 -14.29 18.82 -5.87
N PRO A 51 -15.63 18.79 -5.89
CA PRO A 51 -16.41 17.55 -5.88
C PRO A 51 -16.12 16.62 -7.07
N ASP A 52 -15.64 17.16 -8.18
CA ASP A 52 -15.36 16.38 -9.40
C ASP A 52 -13.97 15.72 -9.37
N PHE A 53 -13.10 16.09 -8.41
CA PHE A 53 -11.72 15.64 -8.31
C PHE A 53 -11.56 14.11 -8.44
N ALA A 54 -12.36 13.33 -7.70
CA ALA A 54 -12.25 11.87 -7.73
C ALA A 54 -12.61 11.29 -9.10
N ARG A 55 -13.60 11.87 -9.79
CA ARG A 55 -13.99 11.45 -11.13
C ARG A 55 -12.91 11.84 -12.16
N GLU A 56 -12.37 13.05 -12.06
CA GLU A 56 -11.37 13.57 -13.00
C GLU A 56 -10.00 12.90 -12.88
N THR A 57 -9.71 12.34 -11.71
CA THR A 57 -8.49 11.57 -11.43
C THR A 57 -8.72 10.06 -11.45
N GLY A 58 -9.93 9.62 -11.84
CA GLY A 58 -10.31 8.23 -11.96
C GLY A 58 -9.71 7.53 -13.19
N GLY A 59 -9.94 6.23 -13.24
CA GLY A 59 -9.44 5.32 -14.27
C GLY A 59 -10.57 4.57 -14.98
N LYS A 60 -10.19 3.55 -15.75
CA LYS A 60 -11.11 2.70 -16.53
C LYS A 60 -12.20 2.08 -15.65
N ASP A 61 -11.87 1.75 -14.40
CA ASP A 61 -12.75 1.02 -13.49
C ASP A 61 -13.53 1.89 -12.50
N GLY A 62 -13.42 3.22 -12.61
CA GLY A 62 -14.22 4.17 -11.83
C GLY A 62 -13.43 5.38 -11.32
N ASP A 63 -14.01 6.09 -10.35
CA ASP A 63 -13.33 7.21 -9.72
C ASP A 63 -12.04 6.78 -8.97
N ALA A 64 -11.18 7.74 -8.68
CA ALA A 64 -9.91 7.51 -8.01
C ALA A 64 -10.07 6.78 -6.68
N SER A 65 -11.15 7.03 -5.92
CA SER A 65 -11.37 6.36 -4.63
C SER A 65 -11.56 4.86 -4.81
N LYS A 66 -12.32 4.46 -5.84
CA LYS A 66 -12.55 3.06 -6.18
C LYS A 66 -11.26 2.38 -6.67
N VAL A 67 -10.53 3.01 -7.58
CA VAL A 67 -9.28 2.43 -8.11
C VAL A 67 -8.23 2.29 -6.99
N ILE A 68 -8.05 3.32 -6.17
CA ILE A 68 -7.13 3.28 -5.01
C ILE A 68 -7.52 2.16 -4.02
N ALA A 69 -8.81 1.97 -3.76
CA ALA A 69 -9.27 0.88 -2.90
C ALA A 69 -8.91 -0.49 -3.51
N HIS A 70 -9.14 -0.66 -4.81
CA HIS A 70 -8.78 -1.88 -5.53
C HIS A 70 -7.26 -2.15 -5.49
N MET A 71 -6.42 -1.16 -5.75
CA MET A 71 -4.96 -1.29 -5.64
C MET A 71 -4.52 -1.77 -4.26
N LYS A 72 -5.15 -1.25 -3.18
CA LYS A 72 -4.85 -1.71 -1.81
C LYS A 72 -5.21 -3.17 -1.64
N ASP A 73 -6.39 -3.58 -2.12
CA ASP A 73 -6.83 -4.96 -2.03
C ASP A 73 -5.86 -5.88 -2.79
N GLU A 74 -5.41 -5.52 -3.98
CA GLU A 74 -4.44 -6.30 -4.77
C GLU A 74 -3.08 -6.44 -4.08
N ILE A 75 -2.57 -5.36 -3.49
CA ILE A 75 -1.30 -5.37 -2.74
C ILE A 75 -1.40 -6.34 -1.57
N LEU A 76 -2.52 -6.28 -0.83
CA LEU A 76 -2.72 -7.02 0.42
C LEU A 76 -3.24 -8.45 0.25
N ALA A 77 -3.86 -8.79 -0.89
CA ALA A 77 -4.61 -10.03 -1.12
C ALA A 77 -3.85 -11.33 -0.81
N THR A 78 -2.51 -11.32 -0.89
CA THR A 78 -1.70 -12.52 -0.68
C THR A 78 -0.75 -12.42 0.51
N MET A 79 -0.94 -11.42 1.37
CA MET A 79 -0.20 -11.30 2.62
C MET A 79 -0.96 -12.04 3.72
N SER A 80 -0.23 -12.64 4.66
CA SER A 80 -0.82 -12.96 5.95
C SER A 80 -1.22 -11.68 6.68
N ARG A 81 -2.11 -11.81 7.65
CA ARG A 81 -2.57 -10.67 8.45
C ARG A 81 -1.42 -10.02 9.21
N GLU A 82 -0.49 -10.83 9.73
CA GLU A 82 0.68 -10.36 10.46
C GLU A 82 1.63 -9.56 9.55
N GLU A 83 1.95 -10.05 8.35
CA GLU A 83 2.78 -9.35 7.36
C GLU A 83 2.13 -8.02 6.94
N ALA A 84 0.84 -8.07 6.62
CA ALA A 84 0.10 -6.89 6.19
C ALA A 84 0.06 -5.81 7.28
N ALA A 85 -0.11 -6.18 8.55
CA ALA A 85 -0.32 -5.23 9.63
C ALA A 85 0.86 -4.24 9.78
N GLN A 86 2.10 -4.73 9.82
CA GLN A 86 3.27 -3.87 9.99
C GLN A 86 3.54 -2.99 8.76
N ILE A 87 3.36 -3.56 7.57
CA ILE A 87 3.52 -2.85 6.30
C ILE A 87 2.50 -1.73 6.18
N VAL A 88 1.21 -2.02 6.45
CA VAL A 88 0.11 -1.05 6.42
C VAL A 88 0.36 0.08 7.40
N VAL A 89 0.67 -0.23 8.67
CA VAL A 89 0.87 0.80 9.70
C VAL A 89 1.98 1.76 9.30
N SER A 90 3.12 1.23 8.85
CA SER A 90 4.25 2.10 8.56
C SER A 90 4.12 2.83 7.22
N ALA A 91 3.46 2.22 6.21
CA ALA A 91 3.15 2.89 4.95
C ALA A 91 2.14 4.04 5.15
N ALA A 92 1.08 3.79 5.92
CA ALA A 92 0.13 4.82 6.30
C ALA A 92 0.79 5.91 7.15
N GLY A 93 1.73 5.54 8.04
CA GLY A 93 2.54 6.47 8.80
C GLY A 93 3.39 7.39 7.92
N ALA A 94 4.05 6.84 6.90
CA ALA A 94 4.84 7.62 5.94
C ALA A 94 3.94 8.58 5.13
N ALA A 95 2.83 8.09 4.58
CA ALA A 95 1.86 8.92 3.85
C ALA A 95 1.30 10.05 4.73
N ARG A 96 1.00 9.76 6.00
CA ARG A 96 0.55 10.75 6.98
C ARG A 96 1.61 11.80 7.28
N ALA A 97 2.89 11.41 7.41
CA ALA A 97 3.97 12.34 7.65
C ALA A 97 4.12 13.34 6.50
N VAL A 98 4.05 12.86 5.25
CA VAL A 98 4.03 13.71 4.05
C VAL A 98 2.83 14.65 4.07
N GLY A 99 1.62 14.12 4.27
CA GLY A 99 0.40 14.92 4.32
C GLY A 99 0.42 16.01 5.40
N LEU A 100 0.93 15.68 6.60
CA LEU A 100 1.09 16.66 7.68
C LEU A 100 2.14 17.73 7.35
N GLY A 101 3.23 17.37 6.69
CA GLY A 101 4.22 18.32 6.19
C GLY A 101 3.59 19.35 5.24
N MET A 102 2.75 18.87 4.32
CA MET A 102 2.02 19.72 3.38
C MET A 102 1.00 20.60 4.09
N ILE A 103 0.16 20.03 4.97
CA ILE A 103 -0.81 20.83 5.76
C ILE A 103 -0.10 21.94 6.52
N ARG A 104 1.04 21.66 7.16
CA ARG A 104 1.82 22.67 7.88
C ARG A 104 2.29 23.81 6.98
N SER A 105 2.68 23.52 5.74
CA SER A 105 3.06 24.55 4.77
C SER A 105 1.89 25.42 4.28
N LEU A 106 0.64 24.96 4.46
CA LEU A 106 -0.57 25.67 4.06
C LEU A 106 -1.23 26.45 5.21
N SER A 107 -0.68 26.37 6.42
CA SER A 107 -1.22 27.02 7.63
C SER A 107 -1.06 28.55 7.65
N GLY A 108 -1.86 29.22 8.48
CA GLY A 108 -1.80 30.66 8.73
C GLY A 108 -2.88 31.46 7.98
N GLY A 109 -3.03 32.75 8.30
CA GLY A 109 -4.01 33.60 7.63
C GLY A 109 -5.47 33.24 7.89
N SER A 110 -6.37 33.81 7.10
CA SER A 110 -7.82 33.59 7.18
C SER A 110 -8.23 32.20 6.68
N VAL A 111 -9.48 31.80 6.96
CA VAL A 111 -10.06 30.54 6.45
C VAL A 111 -10.11 30.54 4.92
N GLU A 112 -10.37 31.69 4.31
CA GLU A 112 -10.48 31.84 2.86
C GLU A 112 -9.11 31.67 2.19
N GLU A 113 -8.07 32.29 2.75
CA GLU A 113 -6.69 32.11 2.29
C GLU A 113 -6.20 30.65 2.45
N GLN A 114 -6.60 29.98 3.53
CA GLN A 114 -6.30 28.56 3.72
C GLN A 114 -7.03 27.69 2.67
N THR A 115 -8.29 28.01 2.38
CA THR A 115 -9.09 27.28 1.38
C THR A 115 -8.49 27.43 -0.02
N ASP A 116 -8.06 28.63 -0.39
CA ASP A 116 -7.42 28.86 -1.68
C ASP A 116 -6.09 28.12 -1.81
N ARG A 117 -5.28 28.09 -0.74
CA ARG A 117 -4.04 27.29 -0.72
C ARG A 117 -4.30 25.78 -0.86
N VAL A 118 -5.35 25.27 -0.22
CA VAL A 118 -5.76 23.86 -0.40
C VAL A 118 -6.21 23.62 -1.85
N ARG A 119 -6.98 24.54 -2.45
CA ARG A 119 -7.36 24.44 -3.87
C ARG A 119 -6.12 24.42 -4.78
N THR A 120 -5.15 25.28 -4.55
CA THR A 120 -3.88 25.29 -5.30
C THR A 120 -3.10 23.99 -5.14
N LEU A 121 -3.02 23.43 -3.91
CA LEU A 121 -2.42 22.11 -3.69
C LEU A 121 -3.16 21.03 -4.50
N CYS A 122 -4.50 21.06 -4.48
CA CYS A 122 -5.31 20.06 -5.15
C CYS A 122 -5.08 20.08 -6.67
N GLU A 123 -5.11 21.24 -7.30
CA GLU A 123 -4.88 21.35 -8.74
C GLU A 123 -3.42 21.12 -9.13
N GLY A 124 -2.46 21.71 -8.42
CA GLY A 124 -1.06 21.73 -8.82
C GLY A 124 -0.25 20.51 -8.40
N THR A 125 -0.67 19.77 -7.38
CA THR A 125 0.10 18.65 -6.82
C THR A 125 -0.72 17.38 -6.71
N ALA A 126 -1.91 17.45 -6.10
CA ALA A 126 -2.68 16.25 -5.82
C ALA A 126 -3.24 15.63 -7.10
N LYS A 127 -3.86 16.44 -7.97
CA LYS A 127 -4.48 15.99 -9.23
C LYS A 127 -3.51 15.23 -10.13
N PRO A 128 -2.32 15.76 -10.49
CA PRO A 128 -1.36 15.02 -11.32
C PRO A 128 -0.82 13.77 -10.61
N LEU A 129 -0.62 13.80 -9.27
CA LEU A 129 -0.13 12.63 -8.54
C LEU A 129 -1.15 11.50 -8.54
N VAL A 130 -2.40 11.80 -8.18
CA VAL A 130 -3.48 10.79 -8.09
C VAL A 130 -3.77 10.23 -9.48
N LYS A 131 -3.93 11.11 -10.48
CA LYS A 131 -4.17 10.69 -11.86
C LYS A 131 -3.02 9.84 -12.39
N GLY A 132 -1.78 10.27 -12.20
CA GLY A 132 -0.61 9.50 -12.65
C GLY A 132 -0.50 8.14 -11.96
N LEU A 133 -0.86 8.03 -10.68
CA LEU A 133 -0.90 6.74 -9.97
C LEU A 133 -1.95 5.79 -10.59
N VAL A 134 -3.15 6.31 -10.82
CA VAL A 134 -4.29 5.57 -11.38
C VAL A 134 -4.02 5.14 -12.82
N GLU A 135 -3.63 6.07 -13.69
CA GLU A 135 -3.27 5.78 -15.08
C GLU A 135 -2.14 4.75 -15.16
N ASN A 136 -1.13 4.89 -14.31
CA ASN A 136 -0.03 3.95 -14.26
C ASN A 136 -0.46 2.53 -13.85
N HIS A 137 -1.42 2.41 -12.93
CA HIS A 137 -2.00 1.12 -12.55
C HIS A 137 -2.81 0.53 -13.72
N ASP A 138 -3.68 1.33 -14.35
CA ASP A 138 -4.54 0.91 -15.46
C ASP A 138 -3.78 0.54 -16.74
N GLU A 139 -2.67 1.21 -17.03
CA GLU A 139 -1.88 1.02 -18.25
C GLU A 139 -0.82 -0.06 -18.09
N ARG A 140 -0.29 -0.23 -16.87
CA ARG A 140 0.81 -1.15 -16.58
C ARG A 140 0.44 -2.17 -15.53
N HIS A 141 -0.83 -2.61 -15.53
CA HIS A 141 -1.37 -3.54 -14.54
C HIS A 141 -0.57 -4.85 -14.48
N GLU A 142 -0.23 -5.45 -15.63
CA GLU A 142 0.60 -6.67 -15.67
C GLU A 142 1.98 -6.47 -15.03
N PHE A 143 2.60 -5.31 -15.26
CA PHE A 143 3.88 -4.97 -14.64
C PHE A 143 3.72 -4.78 -13.12
N PHE A 144 2.63 -4.14 -12.69
CA PHE A 144 2.30 -3.99 -11.29
C PHE A 144 2.11 -5.34 -10.61
N GLU A 145 1.32 -6.25 -11.19
CA GLU A 145 1.15 -7.61 -10.68
C GLU A 145 2.48 -8.36 -10.59
N GLN A 146 3.32 -8.26 -11.62
CA GLN A 146 4.63 -8.91 -11.64
C GLN A 146 5.57 -8.34 -10.57
N MET A 147 5.61 -7.01 -10.40
CA MET A 147 6.36 -6.36 -9.32
C MET A 147 5.90 -6.84 -7.94
N LEU A 148 4.58 -6.92 -7.70
CA LEU A 148 4.06 -7.43 -6.43
C LEU A 148 4.46 -8.90 -6.22
N LYS A 149 4.39 -9.72 -7.28
CA LYS A 149 4.78 -11.13 -7.25
C LYS A 149 6.27 -11.29 -6.92
N ASP A 150 7.14 -10.46 -7.48
CA ASP A 150 8.58 -10.50 -7.23
C ASP A 150 8.92 -10.06 -5.80
N ALA A 151 8.31 -8.96 -5.34
CA ALA A 151 8.43 -8.50 -3.95
C ALA A 151 8.01 -9.59 -2.95
N ARG A 152 6.95 -10.34 -3.25
CA ARG A 152 6.49 -11.48 -2.43
C ARG A 152 7.44 -12.68 -2.43
N GLN A 153 8.28 -12.81 -3.46
CA GLN A 153 9.30 -13.86 -3.55
C GLN A 153 10.65 -13.42 -2.97
N GLY A 154 10.77 -12.19 -2.46
CA GLY A 154 12.04 -11.62 -2.00
C GLY A 154 13.00 -11.32 -3.13
N ARG A 155 12.47 -11.20 -4.35
CA ARG A 155 13.23 -10.83 -5.53
C ARG A 155 12.96 -9.34 -5.78
N GLY A 156 13.98 -8.53 -5.62
CA GLY A 156 13.92 -7.08 -5.80
C GLY A 156 15.30 -6.49 -5.76
#